data_AF-A0A0M8TQF5-F1
#
_entry.id   AF-A0A0M8TQF5-F1
#
_cell.length_a   1.000
_cell.length_b   1.000
_cell.length_c   1.000
_cell.angle_alpha   90.00
_cell.angle_beta   90.00
_cell.angle_gamma   90.00
#
_symmetry.space_group_name_H-M   'P 1'
#
loop_
_entity.id
_entity.type
_entity.pdbx_description
1 polymer ?
#
loop_
_entity_poly.entity_id
_entity_poly.type
_entity_poly.pdbx_seq_one_letter_code
_entity_poly.pdbx_strand_id
1 'polypeptide(L)'
;MPADDEYGQGIDLWQMTDAPDIPAAIKALADGVIPRSVLRYASASARGAAIDTPVDGMMTWLIAEGRLEIYHNGSWLAWPPIPVQTFQVSDAPYNQVQTTVDYSSGAWPRPQFVVPPSGRAYVTISAGISNYNTDSSTIWAAWRATGSMGYTFSDLNKTGLSAQAVRVVGSRRLMLTGMTPGETITIIPQWNISSGTSSTAETIGGALLVEPAP
;
A
#
# COMPACT_ATOMS: atom_id res chain seq x y z
N MET A 1 -37.54 -0.17 -26.64
CA MET A 1 -36.30 -0.06 -25.86
C MET A 1 -35.83 -1.48 -25.60
N PRO A 2 -34.54 -1.77 -25.67
CA PRO A 2 -34.00 -3.07 -25.28
C PRO A 2 -34.49 -3.43 -23.87
N ALA A 3 -34.73 -4.71 -23.59
CA ALA A 3 -34.97 -5.13 -22.22
C ALA A 3 -33.62 -5.33 -21.54
N ASP A 4 -33.50 -4.84 -20.31
CA ASP A 4 -32.36 -5.14 -19.45
C ASP A 4 -32.33 -6.64 -19.10
N ASP A 5 -31.15 -7.14 -18.78
CA ASP A 5 -30.98 -8.47 -18.23
C ASP A 5 -31.67 -8.63 -16.87
N GLU A 6 -32.02 -9.87 -16.52
CA GLU A 6 -32.73 -10.20 -15.27
C GLU A 6 -31.94 -9.85 -13.99
N TYR A 7 -30.63 -9.62 -14.11
CA TYR A 7 -29.76 -9.25 -13.01
C TYR A 7 -29.56 -7.73 -12.90
N GLY A 8 -30.23 -6.94 -13.74
CA GLY A 8 -30.17 -5.47 -13.72
C GLY A 8 -28.77 -4.93 -14.00
N GLN A 9 -27.96 -5.67 -14.76
CA GLN A 9 -26.61 -5.23 -15.12
C GLN A 9 -26.67 -4.16 -16.21
N GLY A 10 -27.78 -4.07 -16.97
CA GLY A 10 -27.93 -3.19 -18.11
C GLY A 10 -27.24 -3.77 -19.34
N ILE A 11 -27.32 -5.10 -19.52
CA ILE A 11 -27.00 -5.75 -20.80
C ILE A 11 -28.26 -5.68 -21.65
N ASP A 12 -28.18 -5.00 -22.80
CA ASP A 12 -29.28 -4.94 -23.75
C ASP A 12 -29.55 -6.35 -24.34
N LEU A 13 -30.73 -6.88 -24.08
CA LEU A 13 -31.18 -8.15 -24.66
C LEU A 13 -31.99 -7.91 -25.94
N TRP A 14 -31.71 -8.72 -26.97
CA TRP A 14 -32.45 -8.63 -28.22
C TRP A 14 -33.94 -8.98 -28.01
N GLN A 15 -34.84 -8.09 -28.43
CA GLN A 15 -36.28 -8.30 -28.39
C GLN A 15 -36.80 -8.88 -29.71
N MET A 16 -37.93 -9.61 -29.64
CA MET A 16 -38.63 -10.12 -30.83
C MET A 16 -39.13 -9.02 -31.78
N THR A 17 -39.19 -7.77 -31.32
CA THR A 17 -39.62 -6.60 -32.10
C THR A 17 -38.50 -5.98 -32.94
N ASP A 18 -37.25 -6.38 -32.70
CA ASP A 18 -36.11 -5.80 -33.39
C ASP A 18 -35.87 -6.48 -34.74
N ALA A 19 -35.18 -5.79 -35.66
CA ALA A 19 -34.90 -6.32 -36.99
C ALA A 19 -33.98 -7.56 -36.91
N PRO A 20 -34.26 -8.63 -37.68
CA PRO A 20 -33.46 -9.85 -37.63
C PRO A 20 -32.07 -9.64 -38.27
N ASP A 21 -31.02 -9.50 -37.45
CA ASP A 21 -29.64 -9.31 -37.90
C ASP A 21 -28.62 -9.97 -36.95
N ILE A 22 -28.44 -11.30 -36.97
CA ILE A 22 -27.57 -12.05 -36.02
C ILE A 22 -26.23 -11.33 -35.67
N PRO A 23 -25.46 -10.78 -36.63
CA PRO A 23 -24.31 -9.92 -36.33
C PRO A 23 -24.54 -8.80 -35.30
N ALA A 24 -25.63 -8.04 -35.40
CA ALA A 24 -25.95 -6.97 -34.45
C ALA A 24 -26.34 -7.48 -33.05
N ALA A 25 -26.94 -8.68 -32.91
CA ALA A 25 -27.17 -9.32 -31.59
C ALA A 25 -25.86 -9.53 -30.87
N ILE A 26 -24.94 -10.18 -31.60
CA ILE A 26 -23.70 -10.65 -31.06
C ILE A 26 -22.87 -9.44 -30.65
N LYS A 27 -22.92 -8.37 -31.45
CA LYS A 27 -22.32 -7.09 -31.09
C LYS A 27 -22.92 -6.48 -29.82
N ALA A 28 -24.25 -6.37 -29.70
CA ALA A 28 -24.89 -5.81 -28.51
C ALA A 28 -24.56 -6.60 -27.23
N LEU A 29 -24.57 -7.93 -27.31
CA LEU A 29 -24.17 -8.80 -26.20
C LEU A 29 -22.69 -8.63 -25.85
N ALA A 30 -21.81 -8.60 -26.86
CA ALA A 30 -20.39 -8.41 -26.66
C ALA A 30 -20.08 -7.05 -26.02
N ASP A 31 -20.73 -5.97 -26.48
CA ASP A 31 -20.59 -4.62 -25.94
C ASP A 31 -21.08 -4.54 -24.48
N GLY A 32 -22.12 -5.30 -24.09
CA GLY A 32 -22.61 -5.34 -22.71
C GLY A 32 -21.77 -6.23 -21.77
N VAL A 33 -21.23 -7.33 -22.28
CA VAL A 33 -20.53 -8.36 -21.47
C VAL A 33 -19.03 -8.10 -21.36
N ILE A 34 -18.37 -7.78 -22.47
CA ILE A 34 -16.90 -7.68 -22.51
C ILE A 34 -16.37 -6.61 -21.54
N PRO A 35 -16.92 -5.38 -21.46
CA PRO A 35 -16.44 -4.37 -20.52
C PRO A 35 -16.63 -4.74 -19.05
N ARG A 36 -17.56 -5.66 -18.75
CA ARG A 36 -17.84 -6.17 -17.40
C ARG A 36 -17.07 -7.44 -17.05
N SER A 37 -16.37 -8.01 -18.04
CA SER A 37 -15.46 -9.13 -17.86
C SER A 37 -14.05 -8.65 -17.50
N VAL A 38 -13.19 -9.57 -17.04
CA VAL A 38 -11.76 -9.27 -16.87
C VAL A 38 -11.09 -9.22 -18.24
N LEU A 39 -10.86 -8.03 -18.75
CA LEU A 39 -10.18 -7.81 -20.04
C LEU A 39 -8.71 -8.26 -19.93
N ARG A 40 -8.14 -8.85 -20.98
CA ARG A 40 -6.75 -9.35 -20.95
C ARG A 40 -5.88 -8.55 -21.91
N TYR A 41 -4.75 -8.04 -21.42
CA TYR A 41 -3.78 -7.29 -22.21
C TYR A 41 -2.37 -7.83 -22.03
N ALA A 42 -1.54 -7.67 -23.06
CA ALA A 42 -0.14 -8.09 -23.00
C ALA A 42 0.65 -7.32 -21.92
N SER A 43 0.35 -6.04 -21.72
CA SER A 43 1.00 -5.14 -20.76
C SER A 43 0.10 -3.95 -20.39
N ALA A 44 0.51 -3.17 -19.37
CA ALA A 44 -0.15 -1.90 -19.02
C ALA A 44 -0.18 -0.89 -20.17
N SER A 45 0.89 -0.83 -20.98
CA SER A 45 0.98 0.06 -22.14
C SER A 45 0.03 -0.37 -23.26
N ALA A 46 -0.09 -1.68 -23.52
CA ALA A 46 -1.04 -2.21 -24.50
C ALA A 46 -2.49 -1.91 -24.11
N ARG A 47 -2.81 -2.00 -22.81
CA ARG A 47 -4.11 -1.56 -22.29
C ARG A 47 -4.32 -0.06 -22.51
N GLY A 48 -3.34 0.77 -22.14
CA GLY A 48 -3.45 2.23 -22.27
C GLY A 48 -3.65 2.70 -23.71
N ALA A 49 -3.18 1.93 -24.70
CA ALA A 49 -3.43 2.19 -26.11
C ALA A 49 -4.79 1.65 -26.63
N ALA A 50 -5.40 0.71 -25.92
CA ALA A 50 -6.66 0.07 -26.32
C ALA A 50 -7.89 0.66 -25.65
N ILE A 51 -7.72 1.29 -24.48
CA ILE A 51 -8.80 1.88 -23.69
C ILE A 51 -8.53 3.38 -23.51
N ASP A 52 -9.13 4.20 -24.35
CA ASP A 52 -8.98 5.66 -24.30
C ASP A 52 -9.81 6.30 -23.17
N THR A 53 -10.97 5.73 -22.85
CA THR A 53 -11.90 6.23 -21.83
C THR A 53 -12.32 5.11 -20.85
N PRO A 54 -11.41 4.69 -19.95
CA PRO A 54 -11.75 3.69 -18.94
C PRO A 54 -12.84 4.20 -17.98
N VAL A 55 -13.72 3.30 -17.54
CA VAL A 55 -14.78 3.59 -16.55
C VAL A 55 -14.49 2.88 -15.23
N ASP A 56 -14.93 3.49 -14.14
CA ASP A 56 -14.77 2.93 -12.80
C ASP A 56 -15.39 1.53 -12.70
N GLY A 57 -14.65 0.61 -12.09
CA GLY A 57 -15.02 -0.80 -11.98
C GLY A 57 -14.51 -1.68 -13.11
N MET A 58 -13.96 -1.13 -14.21
CA MET A 58 -13.31 -1.94 -15.24
C MET A 58 -12.15 -2.75 -14.64
N MET A 59 -12.08 -4.05 -14.96
CA MET A 59 -11.03 -4.94 -14.49
C MET A 59 -10.18 -5.46 -15.65
N THR A 60 -8.86 -5.48 -15.47
CA THR A 60 -7.91 -5.93 -16.49
C THR A 60 -6.87 -6.87 -15.90
N TRP A 61 -6.58 -7.98 -16.59
CA TRP A 61 -5.44 -8.83 -16.30
C TRP A 61 -4.29 -8.48 -17.25
N LEU A 62 -3.13 -8.13 -16.68
CA LEU A 62 -1.94 -7.77 -17.43
C LEU A 62 -0.95 -8.95 -17.44
N ILE A 63 -0.65 -9.47 -18.63
CA ILE A 63 0.13 -10.71 -18.79
C ILE A 63 1.60 -10.52 -18.37
N ALA A 64 2.25 -9.44 -18.84
CA ALA A 64 3.65 -9.19 -18.54
C ALA A 64 3.91 -8.92 -17.05
N GLU A 65 2.96 -8.27 -16.37
CA GLU A 65 3.04 -7.91 -14.96
C GLU A 65 2.47 -9.01 -14.03
N GLY A 66 1.71 -9.97 -14.57
CA GLY A 66 1.12 -11.08 -13.82
C GLY A 66 0.12 -10.63 -12.75
N ARG A 67 -0.64 -9.55 -12.99
CA ARG A 67 -1.55 -8.98 -11.99
C ARG A 67 -2.89 -8.51 -12.56
N LEU A 68 -3.89 -8.48 -11.68
CA LEU A 68 -5.19 -7.87 -11.92
C LEU A 68 -5.11 -6.38 -11.56
N GLU A 69 -5.71 -5.53 -12.37
CA GLU A 69 -5.89 -4.11 -12.07
C GLU A 69 -7.37 -3.72 -12.22
N ILE A 70 -7.85 -2.85 -11.33
CA ILE A 70 -9.18 -2.24 -11.38
C ILE A 70 -9.04 -0.75 -11.66
N TYR A 71 -9.85 -0.20 -12.56
CA TYR A 71 -9.92 1.24 -12.76
C TYR A 71 -10.84 1.85 -11.71
N HIS A 72 -10.34 2.84 -10.97
CA HIS A 72 -11.10 3.53 -9.94
C HIS A 72 -10.58 4.95 -9.75
N ASN A 73 -11.49 5.93 -9.61
CA ASN A 73 -11.18 7.34 -9.40
C ASN A 73 -10.15 7.90 -10.39
N GLY A 74 -10.25 7.52 -11.67
CA GLY A 74 -9.37 8.07 -12.71
C GLY A 74 -8.00 7.38 -12.82
N SER A 75 -7.79 6.24 -12.16
CA SER A 75 -6.49 5.53 -12.20
C SER A 75 -6.65 4.02 -12.12
N TRP A 76 -5.68 3.30 -12.68
CA TRP A 76 -5.60 1.84 -12.57
C TRP A 76 -4.87 1.45 -11.29
N LEU A 77 -5.52 0.61 -10.48
CA LEU A 77 -5.01 0.13 -9.19
C LEU A 77 -4.82 -1.38 -9.24
N ALA A 78 -3.67 -1.88 -8.77
CA ALA A 78 -3.43 -3.32 -8.65
C ALA A 78 -4.36 -3.95 -7.59
N TRP A 79 -4.89 -5.13 -7.91
CA TRP A 79 -5.76 -5.92 -7.03
C TRP A 79 -5.24 -7.35 -6.85
N PRO A 80 -5.07 -7.82 -5.60
CA PRO A 80 -5.13 -7.04 -4.36
C PRO A 80 -4.00 -5.99 -4.30
N PRO A 81 -4.11 -4.96 -3.45
CA PRO A 81 -3.04 -4.01 -3.24
C PRO A 81 -1.74 -4.72 -2.85
N ILE A 82 -0.65 -4.40 -3.53
CA ILE A 82 0.64 -5.08 -3.33
C ILE A 82 1.31 -4.52 -2.06
N PRO A 83 1.72 -5.37 -1.11
CA PRO A 83 2.50 -4.92 0.03
C PRO A 83 3.85 -4.35 -0.40
N VAL A 84 4.28 -3.27 0.25
CA VAL A 84 5.58 -2.63 -0.01
C VAL A 84 6.48 -2.85 1.18
N GLN A 85 7.66 -3.41 0.95
CA GLN A 85 8.64 -3.71 1.99
C GLN A 85 9.98 -3.05 1.72
N THR A 86 10.65 -2.61 2.78
CA THR A 86 12.02 -2.10 2.76
C THR A 86 12.80 -2.66 3.94
N PHE A 87 14.11 -2.74 3.79
CA PHE A 87 15.02 -3.25 4.81
C PHE A 87 16.04 -2.20 5.20
N GLN A 88 16.42 -2.19 6.47
CA GLN A 88 17.52 -1.42 6.98
C GLN A 88 18.82 -1.87 6.30
N VAL A 89 19.59 -0.91 5.80
CA VAL A 89 20.87 -1.13 5.11
C VAL A 89 22.04 -0.86 6.05
N SER A 90 21.91 0.11 6.95
CA SER A 90 22.92 0.44 7.94
C SER A 90 22.31 0.74 9.31
N ASP A 91 23.11 0.55 10.35
CA ASP A 91 22.73 0.87 11.73
C ASP A 91 22.49 2.37 11.92
N ALA A 92 21.68 2.70 12.93
CA ALA A 92 21.57 4.09 13.35
C ALA A 92 22.92 4.59 13.87
N PRO A 93 23.26 5.87 13.65
CA PRO A 93 24.53 6.41 14.09
C PRO A 93 24.62 6.60 15.61
N TYR A 94 23.49 6.55 16.34
CA TYR A 94 23.39 6.77 17.80
C TYR A 94 24.16 8.00 18.31
N ASN A 95 24.22 9.03 17.48
CA ASN A 95 24.97 10.27 17.73
C ASN A 95 24.10 11.37 18.35
N GLN A 96 22.84 11.06 18.66
CA GLN A 96 21.86 11.96 19.27
C GLN A 96 21.08 11.19 20.33
N VAL A 97 20.75 11.87 21.41
CA VAL A 97 20.11 11.31 22.59
C VAL A 97 18.84 12.12 22.89
N GLN A 98 17.79 11.45 23.38
CA GLN A 98 16.47 12.00 23.72
C GLN A 98 15.78 12.72 22.56
N THR A 99 16.26 12.52 21.34
CA THR A 99 15.75 13.10 20.11
C THR A 99 15.37 11.99 19.15
N THR A 100 14.17 12.05 18.60
CA THR A 100 13.74 11.12 17.55
C THR A 100 14.33 11.57 16.23
N VAL A 101 15.07 10.67 15.58
CA VAL A 101 15.81 10.96 14.35
C VAL A 101 15.32 10.06 13.24
N ASP A 102 15.07 10.64 12.07
CA ASP A 102 14.75 9.88 10.86
C ASP A 102 16.01 9.17 10.35
N TYR A 103 15.86 7.92 9.90
CA TYR A 103 16.88 7.34 9.04
C TYR A 103 16.95 8.11 7.71
N SER A 104 18.16 8.23 7.17
CA SER A 104 18.34 8.65 5.79
C SER A 104 17.76 7.58 4.86
N SER A 105 17.32 7.97 3.66
CA SER A 105 16.81 7.02 2.67
C SER A 105 17.85 5.99 2.22
N GLY A 106 19.14 6.28 2.37
CA GLY A 106 20.22 5.33 2.12
C GLY A 106 20.44 4.33 3.26
N ALA A 107 20.22 4.75 4.52
CA ALA A 107 20.37 3.89 5.69
C ALA A 107 19.16 2.96 5.89
N TRP A 108 17.96 3.44 5.56
CA TRP A 108 16.75 2.64 5.54
C TRP A 108 15.78 3.24 4.50
N PRO A 109 15.59 2.60 3.34
CA PRO A 109 14.70 3.08 2.30
C PRO A 109 13.28 3.30 2.81
N ARG A 110 12.61 4.30 2.27
CA ARG A 110 11.28 4.76 2.73
C ARG A 110 10.21 4.12 1.85
N PRO A 111 9.39 3.18 2.34
CA PRO A 111 8.34 2.61 1.53
C PRO A 111 7.26 3.66 1.25
N GLN A 112 6.78 3.66 0.01
CA GLN A 112 5.70 4.50 -0.46
C GLN A 112 4.55 3.62 -0.94
N PHE A 113 3.32 4.06 -0.71
CA PHE A 113 2.13 3.38 -1.21
C PHE A 113 1.05 4.39 -1.58
N VAL A 114 0.20 4.00 -2.53
CA VAL A 114 -1.02 4.72 -2.87
C VAL A 114 -2.14 4.23 -1.96
N VAL A 115 -2.83 5.15 -1.31
CA VAL A 115 -3.92 4.84 -0.39
C VAL A 115 -5.03 4.13 -1.15
N PRO A 116 -5.45 2.93 -0.70
CA PRO A 116 -6.51 2.17 -1.36
C PRO A 116 -7.88 2.84 -1.14
N PRO A 117 -8.92 2.43 -1.88
CA PRO A 117 -10.28 2.97 -1.74
C PRO A 117 -10.84 2.90 -0.31
N SER A 118 -10.39 1.93 0.48
CA SER A 118 -10.77 1.76 1.89
C SER A 118 -10.28 2.88 2.81
N GLY A 119 -9.27 3.66 2.38
CA GLY A 119 -8.58 4.63 3.22
C GLY A 119 -7.78 3.98 4.36
N ARG A 120 -7.39 2.71 4.22
CA ARG A 120 -6.75 1.90 5.28
C ARG A 120 -5.48 1.18 4.80
N ALA A 121 -4.53 1.01 5.71
CA ALA A 121 -3.33 0.22 5.48
C ALA A 121 -2.74 -0.24 6.81
N TYR A 122 -2.09 -1.40 6.84
CA TYR A 122 -1.25 -1.77 7.97
C TYR A 122 0.18 -1.33 7.73
N VAL A 123 0.82 -0.82 8.78
CA VAL A 123 2.26 -0.59 8.81
C VAL A 123 2.85 -1.47 9.89
N THR A 124 3.83 -2.27 9.51
CA THR A 124 4.57 -3.16 10.40
C THR A 124 6.04 -2.78 10.39
N ILE A 125 6.59 -2.44 11.55
CA ILE A 125 8.04 -2.34 11.74
C ILE A 125 8.53 -3.54 12.54
N SER A 126 9.62 -4.15 12.10
CA SER A 126 10.33 -5.20 12.81
C SER A 126 11.79 -4.81 12.99
N ALA A 127 12.37 -5.12 14.13
CA ALA A 127 13.80 -4.95 14.39
C ALA A 127 14.21 -5.78 15.61
N GLY A 128 15.49 -6.12 15.67
CA GLY A 128 16.16 -6.38 16.94
C GLY A 128 16.66 -5.07 17.52
N ILE A 129 16.30 -4.75 18.76
CA ILE A 129 16.75 -3.54 19.45
C ILE A 129 17.33 -3.88 20.81
N SER A 130 18.39 -3.20 21.22
CA SER A 130 18.95 -3.33 22.56
C SER A 130 19.54 -2.03 23.07
N ASN A 131 19.50 -1.81 24.38
CA ASN A 131 20.23 -0.73 25.04
C ASN A 131 20.66 -1.17 26.43
N TYR A 132 21.97 -1.29 26.63
CA TYR A 132 22.61 -1.74 27.87
C TYR A 132 23.43 -0.63 28.54
N ASN A 133 23.23 0.65 28.16
CA ASN A 133 24.01 1.75 28.73
C ASN A 133 23.77 1.92 30.24
N THR A 134 22.50 1.85 30.67
CA THR A 134 22.08 1.83 32.08
C THR A 134 20.76 1.05 32.23
N ASP A 135 20.39 0.72 33.46
CA ASP A 135 19.14 0.03 33.78
C ASP A 135 17.86 0.82 33.42
N SER A 136 18.00 2.12 33.16
CA SER A 136 16.90 3.00 32.75
C SER A 136 16.97 3.44 31.29
N SER A 137 18.03 3.06 30.57
CA SER A 137 18.26 3.48 29.19
C SER A 137 17.31 2.78 28.23
N THR A 138 16.65 3.57 27.38
CA THR A 138 15.69 3.08 26.40
C THR A 138 16.21 3.25 24.99
N ILE A 139 15.76 2.39 24.09
CA ILE A 139 15.93 2.52 22.65
C ILE A 139 14.60 2.29 21.96
N TRP A 140 14.41 2.97 20.83
CA TRP A 140 13.24 2.84 19.97
C TRP A 140 13.65 2.60 18.52
N ALA A 141 12.95 1.66 17.88
CA ALA A 141 12.84 1.59 16.43
C ALA A 141 11.38 1.87 16.09
N ALA A 142 11.11 2.96 15.38
CA ALA A 142 9.77 3.45 15.10
C ALA A 142 9.63 3.93 13.66
N TRP A 143 8.46 4.44 13.32
CA TRP A 143 8.22 5.10 12.05
C TRP A 143 7.24 6.26 12.20
N ARG A 144 7.24 7.14 11.20
CA ARG A 144 6.21 8.17 10.99
C ARG A 144 5.70 8.12 9.55
N ALA A 145 4.56 8.75 9.29
CA ALA A 145 4.02 8.90 7.94
C ALA A 145 4.11 10.36 7.47
N THR A 146 4.06 10.58 6.16
CA THR A 146 3.82 11.90 5.56
C THR A 146 2.46 11.93 4.86
N GLY A 147 2.00 13.12 4.44
CA GLY A 147 0.75 13.31 3.71
C GLY A 147 -0.37 13.84 4.60
N SER A 148 -1.63 13.60 4.22
CA SER A 148 -2.85 13.94 4.99
C SER A 148 -2.93 13.21 6.33
N MET A 149 -2.10 12.19 6.51
CA MET A 149 -1.96 11.46 7.75
C MET A 149 -1.20 12.26 8.81
N GLY A 150 -1.89 12.58 9.89
CA GLY A 150 -1.36 13.31 11.05
C GLY A 150 -0.48 12.51 12.01
N TYR A 151 0.13 11.38 11.61
CA TYR A 151 1.06 10.66 12.47
C TYR A 151 2.40 11.39 12.52
N THR A 152 2.63 12.09 13.63
CA THR A 152 3.81 12.94 13.84
C THR A 152 4.86 12.24 14.71
N PHE A 153 6.01 12.90 14.86
CA PHE A 153 7.20 12.40 15.57
C PHE A 153 6.96 11.97 17.04
N SER A 154 5.84 12.36 17.67
CA SER A 154 5.54 12.09 19.09
C SER A 154 4.83 10.75 19.37
N ASP A 155 4.48 9.97 18.34
CA ASP A 155 3.68 8.75 18.48
C ASP A 155 4.49 7.45 18.66
N LEU A 156 5.73 7.52 19.18
CA LEU A 156 6.63 6.36 19.32
C LEU A 156 5.99 5.13 19.99
N ASN A 157 5.14 5.35 21.00
CA ASN A 157 4.40 4.28 21.68
C ASN A 157 3.42 3.53 20.78
N LYS A 158 2.93 4.17 19.71
CA LYS A 158 1.99 3.57 18.75
C LYS A 158 2.74 2.94 17.58
N THR A 159 3.79 3.59 17.10
CA THR A 159 4.47 3.28 15.84
C THR A 159 5.77 2.49 16.01
N GLY A 160 6.26 2.30 17.23
CA GLY A 160 7.58 1.71 17.47
C GLY A 160 7.61 0.51 18.40
N LEU A 161 8.77 -0.14 18.40
CA LEU A 161 9.24 -1.10 19.38
C LEU A 161 10.18 -0.38 20.34
N SER A 162 10.14 -0.75 21.62
CA SER A 162 11.09 -0.26 22.62
C SER A 162 11.70 -1.37 23.45
N ALA A 163 12.90 -1.10 23.95
CA ALA A 163 13.58 -1.92 24.93
C ALA A 163 14.21 -1.01 25.99
N GLN A 164 14.30 -1.51 27.22
CA GLN A 164 14.96 -0.85 28.34
C GLN A 164 15.85 -1.85 29.07
N ALA A 165 17.17 -1.61 29.10
CA ALA A 165 18.16 -2.48 29.76
C ALA A 165 18.15 -3.94 29.30
N VAL A 166 17.59 -4.21 28.11
CA VAL A 166 17.41 -5.55 27.57
C VAL A 166 17.54 -5.53 26.04
N ARG A 167 17.50 -6.72 25.44
CA ARG A 167 17.31 -6.91 24.01
C ARG A 167 15.91 -7.40 23.74
N VAL A 168 15.25 -6.78 22.75
CA VAL A 168 13.96 -7.19 22.19
C VAL A 168 14.15 -7.47 20.71
N VAL A 169 13.57 -8.56 20.22
CA VAL A 169 13.43 -8.81 18.78
C VAL A 169 11.95 -9.04 18.53
N GLY A 170 11.34 -8.21 17.70
CA GLY A 170 9.89 -8.24 17.55
C GLY A 170 9.39 -7.42 16.38
N SER A 171 8.06 -7.31 16.32
CA SER A 171 7.36 -6.51 15.32
C SER A 171 6.21 -5.74 15.95
N ARG A 172 5.97 -4.52 15.49
CA ARG A 172 4.83 -3.69 15.87
C ARG A 172 4.01 -3.39 14.62
N ARG A 173 2.74 -3.81 14.62
CA ARG A 173 1.77 -3.57 13.55
C ARG A 173 0.69 -2.59 13.99
N LEU A 174 0.44 -1.57 13.18
CA LEU A 174 -0.62 -0.58 13.39
C LEU A 174 -1.48 -0.47 12.13
N MET A 175 -2.81 -0.45 12.30
CA MET A 175 -3.74 -0.10 11.24
C MET A 175 -3.84 1.42 11.16
N LEU A 176 -3.53 1.95 9.99
CA LEU A 176 -3.84 3.29 9.55
C LEU A 176 -5.28 3.33 9.02
N THR A 177 -6.05 4.35 9.41
CA THR A 177 -7.45 4.53 8.99
C THR A 177 -7.72 6.01 8.67
N GLY A 178 -8.74 6.28 7.85
CA GLY A 178 -9.18 7.65 7.53
C GLY A 178 -8.29 8.37 6.52
N MET A 179 -7.46 7.64 5.78
CA MET A 179 -6.60 8.21 4.74
C MET A 179 -7.42 8.59 3.50
N THR A 180 -7.00 9.65 2.80
CA THR A 180 -7.61 10.05 1.52
C THR A 180 -7.25 9.05 0.40
N PRO A 181 -8.23 8.35 -0.21
CA PRO A 181 -7.96 7.44 -1.32
C PRO A 181 -7.22 8.09 -2.47
N GLY A 182 -6.26 7.38 -3.07
CA GLY A 182 -5.44 7.87 -4.18
C GLY A 182 -4.25 8.75 -3.77
N GLU A 183 -4.17 9.19 -2.51
CA GLU A 183 -2.99 9.90 -2.02
C GLU A 183 -1.77 8.97 -1.96
N THR A 184 -0.57 9.49 -2.23
CA THR A 184 0.68 8.76 -1.97
C THR A 184 1.22 9.09 -0.59
N ILE A 185 1.38 8.08 0.26
CA ILE A 185 1.96 8.20 1.59
C ILE A 185 3.36 7.61 1.61
N THR A 186 4.27 8.30 2.29
CA THR A 186 5.63 7.80 2.57
C THR A 186 5.74 7.45 4.04
N ILE A 187 6.22 6.24 4.35
CA ILE A 187 6.58 5.86 5.71
C ILE A 187 8.08 6.07 5.91
N ILE A 188 8.45 6.72 7.01
CA ILE A 188 9.82 7.12 7.32
C ILE A 188 10.24 6.43 8.60
N PRO A 189 11.22 5.50 8.54
CA PRO A 189 11.74 4.83 9.73
C PRO A 189 12.54 5.80 10.60
N GLN A 190 12.50 5.58 11.91
CA GLN A 190 13.06 6.45 12.93
C GLN A 190 13.73 5.65 14.04
N TRP A 191 14.64 6.31 14.75
CA TRP A 191 15.27 5.80 15.96
C TRP A 191 15.31 6.87 17.06
N ASN A 192 15.38 6.43 18.31
CA ASN A 192 15.60 7.27 19.48
C ASN A 192 16.33 6.44 20.55
N ILE A 193 17.27 7.04 21.26
CA ILE A 193 17.83 6.47 22.49
C ILE A 193 17.71 7.50 23.61
N SER A 194 17.36 7.09 24.83
CA SER A 194 17.33 8.02 25.97
C SER A 194 18.71 8.29 26.57
N SER A 195 19.68 7.38 26.34
CA SER A 195 21.12 7.56 26.50
C SER A 195 21.90 6.38 25.86
N GLY A 196 23.21 6.50 25.72
CA GLY A 196 24.09 5.46 25.15
C GLY A 196 24.79 5.89 23.87
N THR A 197 25.52 4.96 23.26
CA THR A 197 26.21 5.11 21.96
C THR A 197 26.09 3.82 21.16
N SER A 198 26.72 3.75 19.98
CA SER A 198 26.82 2.52 19.19
C SER A 198 27.52 1.34 19.87
N SER A 199 28.22 1.56 21.00
CA SER A 199 28.80 0.47 21.78
C SER A 199 27.85 -0.14 22.81
N THR A 200 26.74 0.54 23.11
CA THR A 200 25.79 0.14 24.17
C THR A 200 24.36 0.02 23.68
N ALA A 201 24.06 0.53 22.48
CA ALA A 201 22.74 0.59 21.89
C ALA A 201 22.80 0.14 20.43
N GLU A 202 21.81 -0.63 19.99
CA GLU A 202 21.84 -1.26 18.68
C GLU A 202 20.42 -1.51 18.13
N THR A 203 20.25 -1.34 16.82
CA THR A 203 19.06 -1.66 16.02
C THR A 203 19.52 -2.45 14.80
N ILE A 204 19.12 -3.71 14.71
CA ILE A 204 19.57 -4.65 13.68
C ILE A 204 18.39 -5.31 12.97
N GLY A 205 18.62 -5.68 11.71
CA GLY A 205 17.64 -6.44 10.92
C GLY A 205 16.31 -5.72 10.77
N GLY A 206 16.34 -4.38 10.71
CA GLY A 206 15.16 -3.56 10.54
C GLY A 206 14.42 -3.91 9.24
N ALA A 207 13.11 -4.13 9.32
CA ALA A 207 12.24 -4.19 8.15
C ALA A 207 10.98 -3.35 8.37
N LEU A 208 10.52 -2.73 7.31
CA LEU A 208 9.33 -1.90 7.32
C LEU A 208 8.43 -2.36 6.17
N LEU A 209 7.24 -2.83 6.53
CA LEU A 209 6.24 -3.40 5.63
C LEU A 209 4.98 -2.54 5.69
N VAL A 210 4.44 -2.22 4.52
CA VAL A 210 3.14 -1.58 4.37
C VAL A 210 2.22 -2.51 3.58
N GLU A 211 1.06 -2.82 4.14
CA GLU A 211 0.04 -3.66 3.52
C GLU A 211 -1.23 -2.80 3.34
N PRO A 212 -1.51 -2.27 2.13
CA PRO A 212 -2.75 -1.56 1.91
C PRO A 212 -3.94 -2.51 2.14
N ALA A 213 -4.92 -2.06 2.92
CA ALA A 213 -6.05 -2.88 3.32
C ALA A 213 -7.23 -2.66 2.34
N PRO A 214 -7.97 -3.72 1.98
CA PRO A 214 -9.19 -3.58 1.17
C PRO A 214 -10.34 -2.91 1.95
#